data_AF-A0A953WCN3-F1
#
_entry.id   AF-A0A953WCN3-F1
#
_cell.length_a   1.000
_cell.length_b   1.000
_cell.length_c   1.000
_cell.angle_alpha   90.00
_cell.angle_beta   90.00
_cell.angle_gamma   90.00
#
_symmetry.space_group_name_H-M   'P 1'
#
loop_
_entity.id
_entity.type
_entity.pdbx_description
1 polymer ?
#
loop_
_entity_poly.entity_id
_entity_poly.type
_entity_poly.pdbx_seq_one_letter_code
_entity_poly.pdbx_strand_id
1 'polypeptide(L)'
;EKFERNPYYQLGESGVEASTPGYAYAFVEHKDVFGLTATLAVGNLLNQKDNFRREIYETNRLGPVASIEDRNRRFGPIAIFELRGTL
;
A
#
# COMPACT_ATOMS: atom_id res chain seq x y z
N GLU A 1 10.87 -1.74 -4.93
CA GLU A 1 9.41 -2.03 -4.98
C GLU A 1 8.67 -1.16 -5.98
N LYS A 2 7.39 -1.45 -6.20
CA LYS A 2 6.54 -0.85 -7.24
C LYS A 2 5.94 0.47 -6.73
N PHE A 3 6.43 1.58 -7.26
CA PHE A 3 5.65 2.80 -7.40
C PHE A 3 4.61 2.53 -8.47
N GLU A 4 3.34 2.75 -8.15
CA GLU A 4 2.24 2.45 -9.06
C GLU A 4 1.29 3.63 -9.11
N ARG A 5 0.87 4.00 -10.33
CA ARG A 5 -0.14 5.02 -10.59
C ARG A 5 -1.10 4.47 -11.65
N ASN A 6 -2.32 4.19 -11.23
CA ASN A 6 -3.32 3.49 -12.01
C ASN A 6 -4.52 4.41 -12.28
N PRO A 7 -4.53 5.15 -13.40
CA PRO A 7 -5.70 5.90 -13.83
C PRO A 7 -6.76 4.98 -14.44
N TYR A 8 -8.04 5.29 -14.22
CA TYR A 8 -9.17 4.59 -14.86
C TYR A 8 -10.26 5.57 -15.27
N TYR A 9 -11.09 5.12 -16.22
CA TYR A 9 -12.10 5.94 -16.86
C TYR A 9 -13.38 5.12 -17.11
N GLN A 10 -14.49 5.48 -16.45
CA GLN A 10 -15.84 4.94 -16.73
C GLN A 10 -16.83 6.04 -17.08
N LEU A 11 -17.97 5.72 -17.70
CA LEU A 11 -18.87 6.74 -18.28
C LEU A 11 -19.26 7.85 -17.28
N GLY A 12 -19.50 7.52 -16.01
CA GLY A 12 -19.87 8.47 -14.95
C GLY A 12 -18.75 8.85 -13.99
N GLU A 13 -17.54 8.31 -14.13
CA GLU A 13 -16.45 8.54 -13.18
C GLU A 13 -15.07 8.49 -13.82
N SER A 14 -14.13 9.24 -13.26
CA SER A 14 -12.71 9.07 -13.53
C SER A 14 -11.95 9.06 -12.21
N GLY A 15 -10.84 8.31 -12.17
CA GLY A 15 -10.07 8.24 -10.94
C GLY A 15 -8.65 7.79 -11.15
N VAL A 16 -7.88 7.94 -10.07
CA VAL A 16 -6.48 7.52 -9.99
C VAL A 16 -6.21 6.91 -8.63
N GLU A 17 -5.56 5.75 -8.66
CA GLU A 17 -4.95 5.11 -7.50
C GLU A 17 -3.45 5.25 -7.59
N ALA A 18 -2.79 5.57 -6.47
CA ALA A 18 -1.34 5.67 -6.44
C ALA A 18 -0.74 5.24 -5.10
N SER A 19 0.26 4.36 -5.16
CA SER A 19 1.03 3.91 -3.99
C SER A 19 2.40 4.60 -3.97
N THR A 20 2.57 5.56 -3.06
CA THR A 20 3.75 6.45 -3.04
C THR A 20 4.24 6.76 -1.62
N PRO A 21 5.56 6.85 -1.38
CA PRO A 21 6.66 6.42 -2.26
C PRO A 21 6.62 4.89 -2.47
N GLY A 22 7.62 4.32 -3.16
CA GLY A 22 7.75 2.86 -3.22
C GLY A 22 7.78 2.23 -1.81
N TYR A 23 7.38 0.98 -1.69
CA TYR A 23 7.59 0.19 -0.48
C TYR A 23 9.10 0.04 -0.23
N ALA A 24 9.52 -0.28 0.99
CA ALA A 24 10.90 -0.69 1.31
C ALA A 24 10.86 -1.69 2.46
N TYR A 25 11.64 -2.76 2.42
CA TYR A 25 11.74 -3.73 3.50
C TYR A 25 13.18 -4.15 3.80
N ALA A 26 13.41 -4.59 5.03
CA ALA A 26 14.65 -5.20 5.49
C ALA A 26 14.32 -6.41 6.36
N PHE A 27 15.18 -7.42 6.33
CA PHE A 27 14.97 -8.63 7.14
C PHE A 27 16.30 -9.23 7.59
N VAL A 28 16.21 -10.00 8.66
CA VAL A 28 17.27 -10.84 9.20
C VAL A 28 16.67 -12.21 9.46
N GLU A 29 17.22 -13.22 8.78
CA GLU A 29 16.79 -14.61 8.91
C GLU A 29 17.84 -15.46 9.65
N HIS A 30 17.41 -16.67 10.02
CA HIS A 30 18.27 -17.75 10.51
C HIS A 30 19.14 -17.38 11.71
N LYS A 31 18.58 -16.63 12.66
CA LYS A 31 19.27 -16.39 13.92
C LYS A 31 18.98 -17.57 14.86
N ASP A 32 20.04 -18.25 15.28
CA ASP A 32 19.94 -19.23 16.38
C ASP A 32 19.70 -18.47 17.68
N VAL A 33 18.50 -18.62 18.22
CA VAL A 33 18.07 -18.04 19.48
C VAL A 33 17.65 -19.19 20.38
N PHE A 34 18.57 -19.66 21.22
CA PHE A 34 18.35 -20.78 22.16
C PHE A 34 17.91 -22.09 21.47
N GLY A 35 18.44 -22.42 20.29
CA GLY A 35 18.07 -23.62 19.54
C GLY A 35 16.82 -23.44 18.67
N LEU A 36 16.29 -22.22 18.55
CA LEU A 36 15.20 -21.85 17.66
C LEU A 36 15.73 -21.04 16.47
N THR A 37 15.08 -21.18 15.33
CA THR A 37 15.33 -20.32 14.16
C THR A 37 14.44 -19.10 14.26
N ALA A 38 15.03 -17.92 14.44
CA ALA A 38 14.33 -16.65 14.46
C ALA A 38 14.48 -15.87 13.15
N THR A 39 13.38 -15.27 12.71
CA THR A 39 13.33 -14.34 11.58
C THR A 39 12.66 -13.03 12.04
N LEU A 40 13.29 -11.91 11.72
CA LEU A 40 12.75 -10.56 11.94
C LEU A 40 12.72 -9.81 10.62
N ALA A 41 11.56 -9.28 10.24
CA ALA A 41 11.40 -8.43 9.08
C ALA A 41 10.73 -7.10 9.47
N VAL A 42 11.19 -6.01 8.85
CA VAL A 42 10.57 -4.70 8.95
C VAL A 42 10.28 -4.21 7.54
N GLY A 43 9.00 -3.99 7.27
CA GLY A 43 8.49 -3.49 6.01
C GLY A 43 7.98 -2.06 6.09
N ASN A 44 7.65 -1.51 4.92
CA ASN A 44 7.18 -0.14 4.73
C ASN A 44 8.11 0.95 5.30
N LEU A 45 9.42 0.79 5.15
CA LEU A 45 10.43 1.70 5.73
C LEU A 45 10.34 3.12 5.16
N LEU A 46 9.85 3.28 3.93
CA LEU A 46 9.65 4.59 3.29
C LEU A 46 8.27 5.20 3.59
N ASN A 47 7.45 4.56 4.42
CA ASN A 47 6.10 5.02 4.77
C ASN A 47 5.24 5.26 3.52
N GLN A 48 5.20 4.25 2.63
CA GLN A 48 4.29 4.17 1.49
C GLN A 48 2.85 4.38 1.96
N LYS A 49 2.12 5.11 1.12
CA LYS A 49 0.73 5.49 1.32
C LYS A 49 -0.06 5.08 0.11
N ASP A 50 -1.30 4.70 0.35
CA ASP A 50 -2.30 4.55 -0.72
C ASP A 50 -3.08 5.84 -0.85
N ASN A 51 -2.99 6.42 -2.04
CA ASN A 51 -3.75 7.59 -2.44
C ASN A 51 -4.81 7.16 -3.44
N PHE A 52 -6.03 7.62 -3.25
CA PHE A 52 -7.15 7.39 -4.15
C PHE A 52 -7.84 8.72 -4.37
N ARG A 53 -8.04 9.10 -5.62
CA ARG A 53 -8.90 10.23 -5.97
C ARG A 53 -9.86 9.80 -7.08
N ARG A 54 -11.14 10.07 -6.89
CA ARG A 54 -12.19 9.83 -7.89
C ARG A 54 -13.07 11.07 -8.01
N GLU A 55 -13.38 11.42 -9.25
CA GLU A 55 -14.39 12.41 -9.62
C GLU A 55 -15.59 11.68 -10.22
N ILE A 56 -16.78 12.00 -9.72
CA ILE A 56 -18.05 11.44 -10.17
C ILE A 56 -18.82 12.57 -10.85
N TYR A 57 -19.38 12.31 -12.03
CA TYR A 57 -20.04 13.32 -12.85
C TYR A 57 -21.54 13.06 -12.98
N GLU A 58 -22.32 14.13 -13.14
CA GLU A 58 -23.74 14.01 -13.46
C GLU A 58 -23.93 13.49 -14.88
N THR A 59 -24.80 12.48 -15.06
CA THR A 59 -25.06 11.79 -16.34
C THR A 59 -23.85 11.04 -16.91
N ASN A 60 -22.75 11.74 -17.22
CA ASN A 60 -21.49 11.17 -17.69
C ASN A 60 -20.33 12.18 -17.51
N ARG A 61 -19.10 11.78 -17.83
CA ARG A 61 -17.88 12.61 -17.71
C ARG A 61 -17.85 13.92 -18.51
N LEU A 62 -18.83 14.19 -19.37
CA LEU A 62 -19.03 15.48 -20.05
C LEU A 62 -19.92 16.43 -19.23
N GLY A 63 -20.62 15.92 -18.22
CA GLY A 63 -21.43 16.69 -17.29
C GLY A 63 -20.62 17.30 -16.14
N PRO A 64 -21.27 18.11 -15.27
CA PRO A 64 -20.61 18.69 -14.10
C PRO A 64 -20.18 17.61 -13.09
N VAL A 65 -19.16 17.91 -12.29
CA VAL A 65 -18.74 17.05 -11.17
C VAL A 65 -19.82 17.07 -10.10
N ALA A 66 -20.40 15.91 -9.83
CA ALA A 66 -21.38 15.70 -8.76
C ALA A 66 -20.69 15.55 -7.40
N SER A 67 -19.56 14.84 -7.35
CA SER A 67 -18.79 14.65 -6.11
C SER A 67 -17.33 14.27 -6.36
N ILE A 68 -16.50 14.51 -5.35
CA ILE A 68 -15.09 14.12 -5.32
C ILE A 68 -14.85 13.27 -4.08
N GLU A 69 -14.30 12.07 -4.28
CA GLU A 69 -13.79 11.23 -3.21
C GLU A 69 -12.26 11.30 -3.24
N ASP A 70 -11.67 11.78 -2.14
CA ASP A 70 -10.22 11.84 -1.94
C ASP A 70 -9.86 11.10 -0.65
N ARG A 71 -9.00 10.09 -0.76
CA ARG A 71 -8.55 9.25 0.36
C ARG A 71 -7.04 9.14 0.34
N ASN A 72 -6.44 9.43 1.49
CA ASN A 72 -5.03 9.20 1.76
C ASN A 72 -4.90 8.30 2.99
N ARG A 73 -4.34 7.10 2.82
CA ARG A 73 -4.17 6.12 3.89
C ARG A 73 -2.70 5.76 4.07
N ARG A 74 -2.25 5.80 5.33
CA ARG A 74 -0.90 5.40 5.73
C ARG A 74 -0.98 4.09 6.48
N PHE A 75 -0.07 3.18 6.16
CA PHE A 75 0.03 1.89 6.85
C PHE A 75 1.07 1.92 7.98
N GLY A 76 2.03 2.84 7.91
CA GLY A 76 3.17 2.89 8.83
C GLY A 76 4.12 1.69 8.65
N PRO A 77 5.25 1.65 9.39
CA PRO A 77 6.15 0.51 9.39
C PRO A 77 5.45 -0.75 9.91
N ILE A 78 5.76 -1.88 9.29
CA ILE A 78 5.21 -3.19 9.66
C ILE A 78 6.36 -4.04 10.17
N ALA A 79 6.28 -4.55 11.41
CA ALA A 79 7.26 -5.47 11.96
C ALA A 79 6.68 -6.88 12.04
N ILE A 80 7.41 -7.86 11.53
CA ILE A 80 7.06 -9.28 11.54
C ILE A 80 8.16 -10.03 12.27
N PHE A 81 7.78 -10.86 13.24
CA PHE A 81 8.68 -11.71 13.98
C PHE A 81 8.17 -13.15 13.92
N GLU A 82 9.05 -14.07 13.55
CA GLU A 82 8.76 -15.50 13.44
C GLU A 82 9.79 -16.30 14.23
N LEU A 83 9.31 -17.30 14.97
CA LEU A 83 10.13 -18.30 15.66
C LEU A 83 9.73 -19.69 15.19
N ARG A 84 10.72 -20.46 14.75
CA ARG A 84 10.54 -21.85 14.31
C ARG A 84 11.38 -22.78 15.16
N GLY A 85 10.72 -23.74 15.81
CA GLY A 85 11.36 -24.86 16.50
C GLY A 85 11.55 -26.06 15.57
N THR A 86 12.48 -26.94 15.93
CA THR A 86 12.56 -28.30 15.39
C THR A 86 11.74 -29.23 16.27
N LEU A 87 10.75 -29.92 15.68
CA LEU A 87 10.08 -31.07 16.32
C LEU A 87 11.00 -32.28 16.31
#